data_AF-S7W630-F1
#
_entry.id   AF-S7W630-F1
#
_cell.length_a   1.000
_cell.length_b   1.000
_cell.length_c   1.000
_cell.angle_alpha   90.00
_cell.angle_beta   90.00
_cell.angle_gamma   90.00
#
_symmetry.space_group_name_H-M   'P 1'
#
loop_
_entity.id
_entity.type
_entity.pdbx_description
1 polymer ?
#
loop_
_entity_poly.entity_id
_entity_poly.type
_entity_poly.pdbx_seq_one_letter_code
_entity_poly.pdbx_strand_id
1 'polypeptide(L)'
;MNYRHVASIILPIFLLISLMVIIIFLILYSKKDINNNEILNKAVQTKRPIGLVNGNNTCYFNSLVQSLYHSGAKDFFIKNDFPKDTVGSYLKELFDEMAKEETNIFDPTPIYIKILAKLPNATFGKQHGTFEILSNIFMNLEVGCTNPQQDQLNKYFLIDPDGVIKYIIPVFLDFKGDEEYYIQYYK
;
A
#
# COMPACT_ATOMS: atom_id res chain seq x y z
N MET A 1 4.13 -60.78 40.24
CA MET A 1 4.94 -59.68 39.67
C MET A 1 4.93 -58.52 40.66
N ASN A 2 6.09 -57.99 41.06
CA ASN A 2 6.17 -56.99 42.13
C ASN A 2 5.95 -55.57 41.57
N TYR A 3 4.69 -55.18 41.42
CA TYR A 3 4.26 -53.92 40.79
C TYR A 3 4.89 -52.67 41.42
N ARG A 4 5.25 -52.71 42.71
CA ARG A 4 5.96 -51.61 43.38
C ARG A 4 7.32 -51.31 42.78
N HIS A 5 8.06 -52.35 42.38
CA HIS A 5 9.41 -52.19 41.84
C HIS A 5 9.39 -51.71 40.38
N VAL A 6 8.35 -52.08 39.64
CA VAL A 6 8.11 -51.61 38.27
C VAL A 6 7.65 -50.15 38.30
N ALA A 7 6.75 -49.79 39.21
CA ALA A 7 6.27 -48.41 39.37
C ALA A 7 7.40 -47.45 39.79
N SER A 8 8.32 -47.88 40.66
CA SER A 8 9.45 -47.05 41.12
C SER A 8 10.45 -46.72 40.01
N ILE A 9 10.47 -47.51 38.93
CA ILE A 9 11.36 -47.29 37.77
C ILE A 9 10.62 -46.50 36.68
N ILE A 10 9.34 -46.80 36.42
CA ILE A 10 8.57 -46.16 35.34
C ILE A 10 8.20 -44.71 35.68
N LEU A 11 7.82 -44.42 36.93
CA LEU A 11 7.40 -43.07 37.34
C LEU A 11 8.48 -42.00 37.14
N PRO A 12 9.76 -42.18 37.54
CA PRO A 12 10.79 -41.17 37.29
C PRO A 12 11.10 -41.00 35.81
N ILE A 13 11.02 -42.07 35.00
CA ILE A 13 11.21 -41.98 33.54
C ILE A 13 10.09 -41.14 32.92
N PHE A 14 8.83 -41.37 33.33
CA PHE A 14 7.69 -40.59 32.85
C PHE A 14 7.81 -39.11 33.22
N LEU A 15 8.22 -38.80 34.45
CA LEU A 15 8.46 -37.43 34.90
C LEU A 15 9.61 -36.76 34.12
N LEU A 16 10.69 -37.50 33.84
CA LEU A 16 11.81 -36.98 33.06
C LEU A 16 11.39 -36.64 31.63
N ILE A 17 10.64 -37.53 30.97
CA ILE A 17 10.12 -37.30 29.62
C ILE A 17 9.16 -36.11 29.60
N SER A 18 8.24 -36.03 30.57
CA SER A 18 7.31 -34.90 30.69
C SER A 18 8.03 -33.58 30.86
N LEU A 19 9.10 -33.55 31.67
CA LEU A 19 9.93 -32.36 31.86
C LEU A 19 10.65 -31.95 30.57
N MET A 20 11.20 -32.92 29.83
CA MET A 20 11.85 -32.63 28.54
C MET A 20 10.88 -32.04 27.52
N VAL A 21 9.65 -32.55 27.44
CA VAL A 21 8.62 -32.00 26.54
C VAL A 21 8.27 -30.56 26.91
N ILE A 22 8.12 -30.26 28.20
CA ILE A 22 7.85 -28.89 28.67
C ILE A 22 8.99 -27.95 28.31
N ILE A 23 10.25 -28.36 28.51
CA ILE A 23 11.42 -27.53 28.16
C ILE A 23 11.48 -27.27 26.65
N ILE A 24 11.26 -28.28 25.82
CA ILE A 24 11.22 -28.12 24.36
C ILE A 24 10.11 -27.14 23.96
N PHE A 25 8.92 -27.27 24.55
CA PHE A 25 7.81 -26.37 24.28
C PHE A 25 8.15 -24.92 24.66
N LEU A 26 8.77 -24.70 25.83
CA LEU A 26 9.21 -23.37 26.27
C LEU A 26 10.29 -22.78 25.36
N ILE A 27 11.25 -23.58 24.89
CA ILE A 27 12.29 -23.15 23.93
C ILE A 27 11.66 -22.76 22.59
N LEU A 28 10.75 -23.58 22.06
CA LEU A 28 10.06 -23.31 20.80
C LEU A 28 9.17 -22.06 20.91
N TYR A 29 8.47 -21.89 22.03
CA TYR A 29 7.63 -20.73 22.29
C TYR A 29 8.46 -19.44 22.40
N SER A 30 9.55 -19.47 23.18
CA SER A 30 10.47 -18.34 23.32
C SER A 30 11.10 -17.94 21.98
N LYS A 31 11.51 -18.91 21.16
CA LYS A 31 12.07 -18.65 19.83
C LYS A 31 11.06 -18.02 18.87
N LYS A 32 9.78 -18.41 18.98
CA LYS A 32 8.68 -17.81 18.20
C LYS A 32 8.46 -16.35 18.57
N ASP A 33 8.45 -16.03 19.86
CA ASP A 33 8.29 -14.65 20.33
C ASP A 33 9.47 -13.75 19.96
N ILE A 34 10.71 -14.25 20.05
CA ILE A 34 11.91 -13.51 19.61
C ILE A 34 11.84 -13.20 18.12
N ASN A 35 11.52 -14.20 17.28
CA ASN A 35 11.41 -14.01 15.83
C ASN A 35 10.28 -13.03 15.46
N ASN A 36 9.13 -13.12 16.14
CA ASN A 36 8.00 -12.20 15.90
C ASN A 36 8.38 -10.75 16.27
N ASN A 37 9.11 -10.56 17.38
CA ASN A 37 9.59 -9.24 17.80
C ASN A 37 10.66 -8.69 16.86
N GLU A 38 11.55 -9.53 16.31
CA GLU A 38 12.51 -9.12 15.29
C GLU A 38 11.82 -8.71 13.99
N ILE A 39 10.81 -9.47 13.54
CA ILE A 39 10.02 -9.15 12.35
C ILE A 39 9.25 -7.84 12.55
N LEU A 40 8.62 -7.66 13.71
CA LEU A 40 7.88 -6.44 14.04
C LEU A 40 8.82 -5.23 14.13
N ASN A 41 9.98 -5.37 14.79
CA ASN A 41 10.96 -4.30 14.87
C ASN A 41 11.57 -3.97 13.51
N LYS A 42 11.80 -4.96 12.64
CA LYS A 42 12.29 -4.74 11.28
C LYS A 42 11.23 -4.08 10.38
N ALA A 43 9.95 -4.41 10.57
CA ALA A 43 8.83 -3.76 9.90
C ALA A 43 8.58 -2.32 10.40
N VAL A 44 8.85 -2.04 11.68
CA VAL A 44 8.75 -0.70 12.29
C VAL A 44 9.99 0.16 12.01
N GLN A 45 11.16 -0.46 11.75
CA GLN A 45 12.39 0.20 11.32
C GLN A 45 12.45 0.55 9.83
N THR A 46 11.36 0.37 9.07
CA THR A 46 11.28 0.98 7.74
C THR A 46 11.36 2.50 7.88
N LYS A 47 12.21 3.15 7.09
CA LYS A 47 12.34 4.62 6.98
C LYS A 47 10.94 5.26 7.11
N ARG A 48 10.77 6.18 8.07
CA ARG A 48 9.47 6.84 8.29
C ARG A 48 8.94 7.36 6.95
N PRO A 49 7.63 7.19 6.66
CA PRO A 49 7.06 7.72 5.44
C PRO A 49 7.26 9.24 5.41
N ILE A 50 7.53 9.75 4.21
CA ILE A 50 7.78 11.18 3.99
C ILE A 50 6.45 11.91 4.17
N GLY A 51 6.44 12.98 4.97
CA GLY A 51 5.29 13.88 5.07
C GLY A 51 5.23 14.82 3.86
N LEU A 52 4.02 15.13 3.40
CA LEU A 52 3.81 16.13 2.34
C LEU A 52 3.33 17.44 2.97
N VAL A 53 3.98 18.54 2.62
CA VAL A 53 3.54 19.88 3.04
C VAL A 53 2.13 20.14 2.47
N ASN A 54 1.21 20.59 3.32
CA ASN A 54 -0.13 21.00 2.89
C ASN A 54 -0.09 22.48 2.49
N GLY A 55 0.13 22.75 1.20
CA GLY A 55 0.12 24.11 0.64
C GLY A 55 -1.24 24.46 0.03
N ASN A 56 -1.93 25.49 0.53
CA ASN A 56 -3.18 26.03 -0.03
C ASN A 56 -4.26 24.97 -0.34
N ASN A 57 -4.84 24.36 0.69
CA ASN A 57 -5.94 23.38 0.58
C ASN A 57 -5.60 22.12 -0.24
N THR A 58 -4.34 21.66 -0.25
CA THR A 58 -3.91 20.48 -1.03
C THR A 58 -3.91 19.18 -0.23
N CYS A 59 -4.45 19.15 0.99
CA CYS A 59 -4.50 17.95 1.83
C CYS A 59 -5.23 16.78 1.15
N TYR A 60 -6.26 17.05 0.34
CA TYR A 60 -6.93 16.02 -0.46
C TYR A 60 -5.93 15.34 -1.41
N PHE A 61 -5.04 16.13 -2.03
CA PHE A 61 -4.07 15.64 -2.98
C PHE A 61 -2.91 14.93 -2.28
N ASN A 62 -2.47 15.45 -1.11
CA ASN A 62 -1.49 14.77 -0.27
C ASN A 62 -1.95 13.35 0.09
N SER A 63 -3.21 13.21 0.52
CA SER A 63 -3.77 11.89 0.86
C SER A 63 -3.80 10.94 -0.33
N LEU A 64 -4.13 11.46 -1.52
CA LEU A 64 -4.16 10.68 -2.76
C LEU A 64 -2.76 10.22 -3.16
N VAL A 65 -1.80 11.14 -3.19
CA VAL A 65 -0.41 10.88 -3.58
C VAL A 65 0.24 9.87 -2.63
N GLN A 66 0.02 10.00 -1.32
CA GLN A 66 0.50 9.01 -0.35
C GLN A 66 -0.09 7.63 -0.61
N SER A 67 -1.39 7.56 -0.91
CA SER A 67 -2.06 6.30 -1.24
C SER A 67 -1.46 5.69 -2.51
N LEU A 68 -1.25 6.48 -3.56
CA LEU A 68 -0.62 6.03 -4.80
C LEU A 68 0.84 5.57 -4.57
N TYR A 69 1.62 6.35 -3.82
CA TYR A 69 3.04 6.10 -3.56
C TYR A 69 3.30 4.82 -2.77
N HIS A 70 2.42 4.52 -1.80
CA HIS A 70 2.51 3.33 -0.96
C HIS A 70 1.70 2.13 -1.49
N SER A 71 0.92 2.33 -2.56
CA SER A 71 0.29 1.23 -3.30
C SER A 71 1.21 0.68 -4.41
N GLY A 72 0.77 -0.39 -5.08
CA GLY A 72 1.40 -0.88 -6.30
C GLY A 72 1.37 0.11 -7.47
N ALA A 73 0.60 1.21 -7.37
CA ALA A 73 0.48 2.20 -8.43
C ALA A 73 1.78 2.95 -8.73
N LYS A 74 2.59 3.27 -7.70
CA LYS A 74 3.87 3.97 -7.90
C LYS A 74 4.72 3.29 -8.98
N ASP A 75 4.81 1.97 -8.93
CA ASP A 75 5.58 1.17 -9.87
C ASP A 75 5.14 1.37 -11.32
N PHE A 76 3.84 1.54 -11.56
CA PHE A 76 3.32 1.85 -12.89
C PHE A 76 3.87 3.18 -13.39
N PHE A 77 3.83 4.22 -12.58
CA PHE A 77 4.30 5.55 -12.97
C PHE A 77 5.82 5.60 -13.18
N ILE A 78 6.59 4.87 -12.37
CA ILE A 78 8.05 4.81 -12.52
C ILE A 78 8.46 4.00 -13.76
N LYS A 79 7.82 2.85 -14.02
CA LYS A 79 8.21 1.91 -15.09
C LYS A 79 7.80 2.37 -16.48
N ASN A 80 6.71 3.13 -16.61
CA ASN A 80 6.23 3.60 -17.90
C ASN A 80 6.95 4.87 -18.36
N ASP A 81 7.02 5.02 -19.68
CA ASP A 81 7.51 6.24 -20.31
C ASP A 81 6.31 7.10 -20.73
N PHE A 82 6.21 8.27 -20.12
CA PHE A 82 5.15 9.23 -20.39
C PHE A 82 5.72 10.36 -21.24
N PRO A 83 4.97 10.86 -22.25
CA PRO A 83 5.38 12.08 -22.95
C PRO A 83 5.61 13.21 -21.95
N LYS A 84 6.58 14.08 -22.24
CA LYS A 84 6.85 15.25 -21.41
C LYS A 84 5.60 16.14 -21.32
N ASP A 85 5.47 16.85 -20.20
CA ASP A 85 4.38 17.82 -19.99
C ASP A 85 2.98 17.17 -19.91
N THR A 86 2.93 15.93 -19.43
CA THR A 86 1.70 15.15 -19.18
C THR A 86 1.52 14.85 -17.69
N VAL A 87 0.29 14.54 -17.29
CA VAL A 87 -0.05 14.15 -15.90
C VAL A 87 0.83 12.99 -15.42
N GLY A 88 1.00 11.96 -16.26
CA GLY A 88 1.82 10.80 -15.91
C GLY A 88 3.30 11.14 -15.75
N SER A 89 3.84 12.03 -16.60
CA SER A 89 5.23 12.49 -16.46
C SER A 89 5.47 13.26 -15.16
N TYR A 90 4.49 14.05 -14.71
CA TYR A 90 4.59 14.79 -13.46
C TYR A 90 4.36 13.92 -12.22
N LEU A 91 3.50 12.91 -12.29
CA LEU A 91 3.39 11.92 -11.21
C LEU A 91 4.66 11.08 -11.07
N LYS A 92 5.32 10.76 -12.19
CA LYS A 92 6.64 10.14 -12.19
C LYS A 92 7.69 11.05 -11.52
N GLU A 93 7.78 12.31 -11.96
CA GLU A 93 8.63 13.35 -11.34
C GLU A 93 8.39 13.42 -9.82
N LEU A 94 7.11 13.49 -9.41
CA LEU A 94 6.71 13.54 -8.00
C LEU A 94 7.25 12.37 -7.20
N PHE A 95 7.07 11.14 -7.70
CA PHE A 95 7.49 9.94 -6.98
C PHE A 95 9.01 9.77 -6.96
N ASP A 96 9.71 10.17 -8.02
CA ASP A 96 11.16 10.19 -8.05
C ASP A 96 11.73 11.18 -7.04
N GLU A 97 11.16 12.38 -6.93
CA GLU A 97 11.58 13.39 -5.96
C GLU A 97 11.25 12.98 -4.52
N MET A 98 10.05 12.42 -4.28
CA MET A 98 9.73 11.81 -2.99
C MET A 98 10.75 10.72 -2.62
N ALA A 99 11.16 9.84 -3.55
CA ALA A 99 12.11 8.78 -3.24
C ALA A 99 13.50 9.31 -2.82
N LYS A 100 13.91 10.47 -3.35
CA LYS A 100 15.19 11.13 -3.05
C LYS A 100 15.18 11.92 -1.75
N GLU A 101 14.01 12.26 -1.21
CA GLU A 101 13.91 13.14 -0.04
C GLU A 101 14.55 12.50 1.21
N GLU A 102 15.44 13.28 1.84
CA GLU A 102 16.21 12.86 3.01
C GLU A 102 15.59 13.39 4.31
N THR A 103 14.90 14.53 4.26
CA THR A 103 14.39 15.25 5.43
C THR A 103 13.07 14.71 5.97
N ASN A 104 12.52 13.67 5.34
CA ASN A 104 11.19 13.10 5.61
C ASN A 104 10.03 14.11 5.47
N ILE A 105 10.27 15.29 4.89
CA ILE A 105 9.25 16.28 4.55
C ILE A 105 9.52 16.72 3.12
N PHE A 106 8.51 16.64 2.26
CA PHE A 106 8.61 17.03 0.86
C PHE A 106 7.53 18.07 0.55
N ASP A 107 7.89 19.13 -0.18
CA ASP A 107 6.93 20.12 -0.68
C ASP A 107 6.51 19.79 -2.11
N PRO A 108 5.31 19.21 -2.32
CA PRO A 108 4.86 18.82 -3.64
C PRO A 108 4.27 19.98 -4.45
N THR A 109 4.17 21.19 -3.87
CA THR A 109 3.45 22.33 -4.46
C THR A 109 3.86 22.64 -5.91
N PRO A 110 5.16 22.70 -6.27
CA PRO A 110 5.56 22.99 -7.64
C PRO A 110 5.04 21.96 -8.66
N ILE A 111 4.97 20.69 -8.25
CA ILE A 111 4.52 19.59 -9.12
C ILE A 111 2.99 19.53 -9.14
N TYR A 112 2.31 19.81 -8.02
CA TYR A 112 0.85 19.88 -7.98
C TYR A 112 0.29 20.94 -8.91
N ILE A 113 0.93 22.11 -9.00
CA ILE A 113 0.52 23.16 -9.93
C ILE A 113 0.56 22.63 -11.38
N LYS A 114 1.64 21.92 -11.74
CA LYS A 114 1.80 21.32 -13.06
C LYS A 114 0.74 20.25 -13.34
N ILE A 115 0.46 19.35 -12.37
CA ILE A 115 -0.57 18.31 -12.54
C ILE A 115 -1.96 18.92 -12.68
N LEU A 116 -2.36 19.81 -11.76
CA LEU A 116 -3.70 20.39 -11.74
C LEU A 116 -3.97 21.25 -12.98
N ALA A 117 -2.94 21.89 -13.55
CA ALA A 117 -3.07 22.63 -14.81
C ALA A 117 -3.42 21.74 -16.02
N LYS A 118 -3.22 20.42 -15.92
CA LYS A 118 -3.56 19.44 -16.96
C LYS A 118 -4.91 18.77 -16.73
N LEU A 119 -5.55 18.98 -15.57
CA LEU A 119 -6.82 18.33 -15.23
C LEU A 119 -7.99 19.29 -15.47
N PRO A 120 -9.05 18.87 -16.18
CA PRO A 120 -10.23 19.71 -16.37
C PRO A 120 -10.90 20.00 -15.03
N ASN A 121 -11.37 21.24 -14.84
CA ASN A 121 -12.06 21.72 -13.63
C ASN A 121 -11.27 21.65 -12.32
N ALA A 122 -10.00 21.24 -12.37
CA ALA A 122 -9.10 21.27 -11.22
C ALA A 122 -8.39 22.62 -11.15
N THR A 123 -8.15 23.12 -9.94
CA THR A 123 -7.44 24.38 -9.74
C THR A 123 -6.70 24.34 -8.42
N PHE A 124 -5.42 24.74 -8.44
CA PHE A 124 -4.62 24.86 -7.24
C PHE A 124 -5.24 25.89 -6.27
N GLY A 125 -5.20 25.63 -4.97
CA GLY A 125 -5.81 26.50 -3.95
C GLY A 125 -7.28 26.20 -3.64
N LYS A 126 -7.99 25.50 -4.52
CA LYS A 126 -9.38 25.06 -4.31
C LYS A 126 -9.38 23.63 -3.73
N GLN A 127 -10.30 23.36 -2.81
CA GLN A 127 -10.58 22.01 -2.33
C GLN A 127 -11.32 21.22 -3.42
N HIS A 128 -10.93 19.97 -3.65
CA HIS A 128 -11.59 19.08 -4.62
C HIS A 128 -11.93 17.75 -3.98
N GLY A 129 -12.85 17.00 -4.62
CA GLY A 129 -13.10 15.62 -4.25
C GLY A 129 -11.90 14.75 -4.60
N THR A 130 -11.37 13.98 -3.66
CA THR A 130 -10.22 13.09 -3.92
C THR A 130 -10.49 12.11 -5.06
N PHE A 131 -11.72 11.57 -5.13
CA PHE A 131 -12.14 10.65 -6.19
C PHE A 131 -12.26 11.32 -7.56
N GLU A 132 -12.75 12.56 -7.60
CA GLU A 132 -12.81 13.38 -8.82
C GLU A 132 -11.41 13.60 -9.38
N ILE A 133 -10.46 14.00 -8.54
CA ILE A 133 -9.06 14.22 -8.94
C ILE A 133 -8.42 12.92 -9.42
N LEU A 134 -8.63 11.81 -8.72
CA LEU A 134 -8.13 10.50 -9.13
C LEU A 134 -8.68 10.09 -10.50
N SER A 135 -9.98 10.27 -10.72
CA SER A 135 -10.64 9.96 -12.00
C SER A 135 -10.08 10.81 -13.13
N ASN A 136 -9.93 12.12 -12.89
CA ASN A 136 -9.34 13.04 -13.86
C ASN A 136 -7.89 12.70 -14.19
N ILE A 137 -7.09 12.28 -13.20
CA ILE A 137 -5.73 11.79 -13.44
C ILE A 137 -5.76 10.64 -14.45
N PHE A 138 -6.57 9.61 -14.19
CA PHE A 138 -6.63 8.43 -15.08
C PHE A 138 -7.12 8.75 -16.48
N MET A 139 -8.13 9.61 -16.61
CA MET A 139 -8.66 10.02 -17.92
C MET A 139 -7.64 10.81 -18.75
N ASN A 140 -6.64 11.44 -18.11
CA ASN A 140 -5.62 12.26 -18.77
C ASN A 140 -4.22 11.60 -18.72
N LEU A 141 -4.13 10.29 -18.49
CA LEU A 141 -2.86 9.55 -18.62
C LEU A 141 -2.52 9.32 -20.08
N GLU A 142 -1.68 10.19 -20.63
CA GLU A 142 -1.07 9.98 -21.93
C GLU A 142 0.09 8.98 -21.81
N VAL A 143 -0.17 7.71 -22.06
CA VAL A 143 0.89 6.68 -22.19
C VAL A 143 1.09 6.39 -23.66
N GLY A 144 2.34 6.37 -24.11
CA GLY A 144 2.67 5.96 -25.48
C GLY A 144 2.23 4.52 -25.77
N CYS A 145 1.26 4.38 -26.68
CA CYS A 145 0.93 3.22 -27.53
C CYS A 145 0.22 1.99 -26.91
N THR A 146 -0.96 1.70 -27.51
CA THR A 146 -1.63 0.38 -27.68
C THR A 146 -2.05 -0.40 -26.41
N ASN A 147 -3.36 -0.68 -26.31
CA ASN A 147 -4.03 -1.55 -25.31
C ASN A 147 -3.16 -2.67 -24.70
N PRO A 148 -3.24 -2.91 -23.37
CA PRO A 148 -4.45 -2.83 -22.55
C PRO A 148 -4.27 -1.97 -21.29
N GLN A 149 -4.85 -0.76 -21.31
CA GLN A 149 -4.79 0.19 -20.19
C GLN A 149 -5.59 -0.30 -18.98
N GLN A 150 -6.73 -0.96 -19.22
CA GLN A 150 -7.58 -1.48 -18.14
C GLN A 150 -6.90 -2.62 -17.39
N ASP A 151 -6.26 -3.58 -18.08
CA ASP A 151 -5.67 -4.75 -17.43
C ASP A 151 -4.43 -4.41 -16.61
N GLN A 152 -3.63 -3.44 -17.07
CA GLN A 152 -2.48 -2.95 -16.30
C GLN A 152 -2.93 -2.13 -15.10
N LEU A 153 -3.89 -1.20 -15.27
CA LEU A 153 -4.47 -0.48 -14.13
C LEU A 153 -5.10 -1.46 -13.14
N ASN A 154 -5.88 -2.43 -13.61
CA ASN A 154 -6.45 -3.49 -12.78
C ASN A 154 -5.35 -4.26 -12.03
N LYS A 155 -4.23 -4.58 -12.69
CA LYS A 155 -3.09 -5.23 -12.04
C LYS A 155 -2.47 -4.39 -10.93
N TYR A 156 -2.35 -3.07 -11.10
CA TYR A 156 -1.67 -2.19 -10.13
C TYR A 156 -2.59 -1.63 -9.04
N PHE A 157 -3.89 -1.56 -9.32
CA PHE A 157 -4.90 -1.00 -8.41
C PHE A 157 -5.80 -2.06 -7.76
N LEU A 158 -5.84 -3.29 -8.28
CA LEU A 158 -6.71 -4.39 -7.78
C LEU A 158 -5.95 -5.60 -7.23
N ILE A 159 -4.62 -5.66 -7.35
CA ILE A 159 -3.83 -6.80 -6.88
C ILE A 159 -2.86 -6.35 -5.79
N ASP A 160 -3.12 -6.77 -4.56
CA ASP A 160 -2.22 -6.71 -3.41
C ASP A 160 -0.96 -7.57 -3.71
N PRO A 161 0.26 -7.20 -3.26
CA PRO A 161 1.45 -8.06 -3.30
C PRO A 161 1.24 -9.50 -2.77
N ASP A 162 0.24 -9.74 -1.92
CA ASP A 162 -0.12 -11.08 -1.41
C ASP A 162 -1.15 -11.83 -2.28
N GLY A 163 -1.57 -11.28 -3.42
CA GLY A 163 -2.56 -11.90 -4.32
C GLY A 163 -4.01 -11.86 -3.82
N VAL A 164 -4.28 -11.13 -2.73
CA VAL A 164 -5.63 -10.94 -2.19
C VAL A 164 -6.21 -9.65 -2.75
N ILE A 165 -7.33 -9.73 -3.47
CA ILE A 165 -8.04 -8.56 -4.00
C ILE A 165 -8.58 -7.74 -2.82
N LYS A 166 -7.92 -6.64 -2.47
CA LYS A 166 -8.46 -5.60 -1.57
C LYS A 166 -8.67 -4.33 -2.40
N TYR A 167 -9.95 -4.05 -2.64
CA TYR A 167 -10.46 -3.19 -3.70
C TYR A 167 -10.11 -1.70 -3.55
N ILE A 168 -9.64 -1.10 -4.65
CA ILE A 168 -10.14 0.20 -5.15
C ILE A 168 -10.42 0.00 -6.64
N ILE A 169 -11.61 -0.46 -7.01
CA ILE A 169 -12.05 -0.41 -8.41
C ILE A 169 -12.79 0.91 -8.61
N PRO A 170 -12.25 1.91 -9.34
CA PRO A 170 -13.11 2.86 -10.02
C PRO A 170 -13.79 2.11 -11.16
N VAL A 171 -14.96 1.53 -10.90
CA VAL A 171 -15.77 0.93 -11.96
C VAL A 171 -16.43 2.09 -12.70
N PHE A 172 -15.89 2.47 -13.86
CA PHE A 172 -16.62 3.32 -14.81
C PHE A 172 -17.67 2.44 -15.49
N LEU A 173 -18.85 2.34 -14.90
CA LEU A 173 -20.01 1.78 -15.58
C LEU A 173 -20.71 2.91 -16.33
N ASP A 174 -20.69 2.82 -17.66
CA ASP A 174 -21.51 3.64 -18.54
C ASP A 174 -22.98 3.19 -18.41
N PHE A 175 -23.65 3.72 -17.39
CA PHE A 175 -25.11 3.63 -17.32
C PHE A 175 -25.69 4.83 -18.06
N LYS A 176 -26.14 4.58 -19.30
CA LYS A 176 -27.05 5.48 -19.99
C LYS A 176 -28.31 5.66 -19.14
N GLY A 177 -28.39 6.81 -18.47
CA GLY A 177 -29.58 7.25 -17.73
C GLY A 177 -29.49 6.91 -16.25
N ASP A 178 -28.78 7.75 -15.50
CA ASP A 178 -29.25 8.40 -14.25
C ASP A 178 -28.03 8.82 -13.41
N GLU A 179 -28.00 10.10 -13.07
CA GLU A 179 -26.90 10.79 -12.39
C GLU A 179 -26.86 10.47 -10.89
N GLU A 180 -26.54 9.23 -10.50
CA GLU A 180 -26.21 8.93 -9.09
C GLU A 180 -25.04 7.93 -8.98
N TYR A 181 -23.94 8.39 -8.39
CA TYR A 181 -22.75 7.58 -8.12
C TYR A 181 -22.91 6.84 -6.78
N TYR A 182 -23.14 5.53 -6.81
CA TYR A 182 -23.16 4.69 -5.60
C TYR A 182 -21.90 3.82 -5.50
N ILE A 183 -21.18 3.94 -4.38
CA ILE A 183 -20.13 2.99 -3.99
C ILE A 183 -20.80 1.83 -3.25
N GLN A 184 -20.81 0.64 -3.86
CA GLN A 184 -21.35 -0.55 -3.23
C GLN A 184 -20.22 -1.32 -2.52
N TYR A 185 -20.30 -1.39 -1.18
CA TYR A 185 -19.40 -2.20 -0.36
C TYR A 185 -19.88 -3.65 -0.37
N TYR A 186 -19.11 -4.57 -0.96
CA TYR A 186 -19.35 -6.01 -0.79
C TYR A 186 -18.45 -6.53 0.36
N LYS A 187 -19.11 -7.19 1.32
CA LYS A 187 -18.50 -7.82 2.50
C LYS A 187 -17.79 -9.12 2.12
#